data_AF-A0A6N8Z454-F1
#
_entry.id   AF-A0A6N8Z454-F1
#
_cell.length_a   1.000
_cell.length_b   1.000
_cell.length_c   1.000
_cell.angle_alpha   90.00
_cell.angle_beta   90.00
_cell.angle_gamma   90.00
#
_symmetry.space_group_name_H-M   'P 1'
#
loop_
_entity.id
_entity.type
_entity.pdbx_description
1 polymer ?
#
loop_
_entity_poly.entity_id
_entity_poly.type
_entity_poly.pdbx_seq_one_letter_code
_entity_poly.pdbx_strand_id
1 'polypeptide(L)'
;MTTKNVIPENIQTLLDQADLSLLRGKHGEASTFFWKATEAAIQQVASARGHKLASFEYDDVEPFIDSMEQKTGVPLVSGYLNALEFAQNSDGDLMDLDDVVFYEPVIRSFIARLLAI
;
A
#
# COMPACT_ATOMS: atom_id res chain seq x y z
N MET A 1 -0.10 -10.10 -26.74
CA MET A 1 -0.61 -8.94 -26.01
C MET A 1 0.11 -8.91 -24.66
N THR A 2 1.06 -8.00 -24.48
CA THR A 2 1.71 -7.81 -23.17
C THR A 2 0.78 -6.96 -22.33
N THR A 3 0.08 -7.58 -21.37
CA THR A 3 -0.64 -6.86 -20.32
C THR A 3 0.39 -6.02 -19.57
N LYS A 4 0.44 -4.74 -19.90
CA LYS A 4 1.17 -3.74 -19.15
C LYS A 4 0.62 -3.84 -17.72
N ASN A 5 1.47 -4.04 -16.72
CA ASN A 5 1.10 -3.93 -15.31
C ASN A 5 0.61 -2.49 -15.09
N VAL A 6 -0.70 -2.28 -15.24
CA VAL A 6 -1.33 -0.96 -15.13
C VAL A 6 -1.90 -0.86 -13.73
N ILE A 7 -1.37 0.09 -12.95
CA ILE A 7 -1.98 0.49 -11.69
C ILE A 7 -3.37 1.06 -12.03
N PRO A 8 -4.44 0.52 -11.42
CA PRO A 8 -5.81 1.02 -11.57
C PRO A 8 -5.91 2.52 -11.30
N GLU A 9 -6.75 3.23 -12.06
CA GLU A 9 -6.84 4.70 -12.01
C GLU A 9 -7.16 5.25 -10.62
N ASN A 10 -8.03 4.58 -9.85
CA ASN A 10 -8.36 4.97 -8.49
C ASN A 10 -7.15 4.86 -7.54
N ILE A 11 -6.31 3.83 -7.71
CA ILE A 11 -5.08 3.64 -6.92
C ILE A 11 -4.02 4.65 -7.37
N GLN A 12 -3.89 4.87 -8.67
CA GLN A 12 -2.96 5.87 -9.22
C GLN A 12 -3.29 7.27 -8.71
N THR A 13 -4.57 7.64 -8.67
CA THR A 13 -5.01 8.95 -8.15
C THR A 13 -4.58 9.16 -6.70
N LEU A 14 -4.64 8.12 -5.87
CA LEU A 14 -4.20 8.19 -4.47
C LEU A 14 -2.67 8.35 -4.37
N LEU A 15 -1.91 7.65 -5.21
CA LEU A 15 -0.46 7.81 -5.28
C LEU A 15 -0.05 9.22 -5.75
N ASP A 16 -0.76 9.78 -6.74
CA ASP A 16 -0.51 11.14 -7.22
C ASP A 16 -0.81 12.19 -6.13
N GLN A 17 -1.84 11.95 -5.29
CA GLN A 17 -2.14 12.79 -4.12
C GLN A 17 -1.07 12.68 -3.03
N ALA A 18 -0.50 11.49 -2.83
CA ALA A 18 0.63 11.29 -1.94
C ALA A 18 1.85 12.09 -2.41
N ASP A 19 2.18 12.01 -3.71
CA ASP A 19 3.28 12.78 -4.32
C ASP A 19 3.08 14.29 -4.18
N LEU A 20 1.87 14.77 -4.45
CA LEU A 20 1.54 16.19 -4.27
C LEU A 20 1.73 16.65 -2.81
N SER A 21 1.43 15.77 -1.86
CA SER A 21 1.59 16.06 -0.43
C SER A 21 3.08 16.10 -0.04
N LEU A 22 3.89 15.18 -0.57
CA LEU A 22 5.35 15.20 -0.40
C LEU A 22 5.98 16.46 -0.98
N LEU A 23 5.58 16.88 -2.18
CA LEU A 23 6.05 18.12 -2.81
C LEU A 23 5.73 19.37 -1.98
N ARG A 24 4.71 19.30 -1.13
CA ARG A 24 4.29 20.37 -0.22
C ARG A 24 4.94 20.27 1.17
N GLY A 25 5.81 19.29 1.40
CA GLY A 25 6.42 19.01 2.71
C GLY A 25 5.43 18.47 3.73
N LYS A 26 4.27 17.96 3.29
CA LYS A 26 3.21 17.44 4.15
C LYS A 26 3.31 15.92 4.26
N HIS A 27 4.30 15.45 5.00
CA HIS A 27 4.63 14.01 5.07
C HIS A 27 3.51 13.17 5.70
N GLY A 28 2.87 13.66 6.77
CA GLY A 28 1.72 12.96 7.38
C GLY A 28 0.53 12.82 6.42
N GLU A 29 0.23 13.86 5.63
CA GLU A 29 -0.81 13.82 4.59
C GLU A 29 -0.42 12.82 3.48
N ALA A 30 0.85 12.80 3.07
CA ALA A 30 1.35 11.84 2.09
C ALA A 30 1.21 10.40 2.58
N SER A 31 1.60 10.10 3.83
CA SER A 31 1.46 8.77 4.41
C SER A 31 0.00 8.30 4.43
N THR A 32 -0.93 9.19 4.78
CA THR A 32 -2.37 8.90 4.71
C THR A 32 -2.80 8.49 3.30
N PHE A 33 -2.30 9.16 2.26
CA PHE A 33 -2.61 8.81 0.87
C PHE A 33 -1.95 7.50 0.42
N PHE A 34 -0.71 7.24 0.83
CA PHE A 34 -0.04 5.95 0.59
C PHE A 34 -0.77 4.79 1.25
N TRP A 35 -1.29 4.98 2.47
CA TRP A 35 -2.10 3.98 3.17
C TRP A 35 -3.41 3.72 2.43
N LYS A 36 -4.14 4.75 2.03
CA LYS A 36 -5.37 4.60 1.23
C LYS A 36 -5.12 3.87 -0.10
N ALA A 37 -4.00 4.16 -0.77
CA ALA A 37 -3.62 3.46 -2.00
C ALA A 37 -3.35 1.97 -1.72
N THR A 38 -2.73 1.66 -0.59
CA THR A 38 -2.49 0.30 -0.11
C THR A 38 -3.80 -0.45 0.16
N GLU A 39 -4.72 0.13 0.93
CA GLU A 39 -6.05 -0.44 1.20
C GLU A 39 -6.81 -0.73 -0.10
N ALA A 40 -6.80 0.22 -1.04
CA ALA A 40 -7.46 0.06 -2.33
C ALA A 40 -6.87 -1.09 -3.16
N ALA A 41 -5.54 -1.26 -3.15
CA ALA A 41 -4.87 -2.37 -3.82
C ALA A 41 -5.24 -3.72 -3.19
N ILE A 42 -5.21 -3.81 -1.86
CA ILE A 42 -5.58 -5.00 -1.10
C ILE A 42 -7.03 -5.38 -1.37
N GLN A 43 -7.95 -4.42 -1.28
CA GLN A 43 -9.37 -4.64 -1.56
C GLN A 43 -9.60 -5.15 -2.98
N GLN A 44 -8.89 -4.59 -3.96
CA GLN A 44 -9.04 -5.00 -5.35
C GLN A 44 -8.62 -6.46 -5.56
N VAL A 45 -7.47 -6.86 -5.03
CA VAL A 45 -6.98 -8.24 -5.17
C VAL A 45 -7.84 -9.21 -4.35
N ALA A 46 -8.26 -8.83 -3.15
CA ALA A 46 -9.18 -9.62 -2.34
C ALA A 46 -10.50 -9.87 -3.09
N SER A 47 -11.12 -8.81 -3.62
CA SER A 47 -12.34 -8.91 -4.42
C SER A 47 -12.16 -9.77 -5.68
N ALA A 48 -11.05 -9.61 -6.41
CA ALA A 48 -10.75 -10.40 -7.60
C ALA A 48 -10.61 -11.91 -7.30
N ARG A 49 -10.23 -12.24 -6.06
CA ARG A 49 -10.07 -13.63 -5.57
C ARG A 49 -11.30 -14.14 -4.80
N GLY A 50 -12.39 -13.38 -4.78
CA GLY A 50 -13.61 -13.74 -4.05
C GLY A 50 -13.45 -13.74 -2.53
N HIS A 51 -12.43 -13.05 -2.01
CA HIS A 51 -12.18 -12.88 -0.58
C HIS A 51 -12.81 -11.57 -0.10
N LYS A 52 -13.52 -11.62 1.02
CA LYS A 52 -14.16 -10.45 1.62
C LYS A 52 -13.47 -10.11 2.94
N LEU A 53 -12.77 -8.98 2.95
CA LEU A 53 -12.17 -8.41 4.16
C LEU A 53 -13.27 -7.77 5.02
N ALA A 54 -13.18 -7.97 6.34
CA ALA A 54 -14.11 -7.37 7.30
C ALA A 54 -13.71 -5.93 7.64
N SER A 55 -12.41 -5.68 7.79
CA SER A 55 -11.80 -4.37 7.95
C SER A 55 -10.42 -4.34 7.27
N PHE A 56 -9.72 -3.21 7.38
CA PHE A 56 -8.30 -3.07 7.00
C PHE A 56 -7.35 -3.15 8.21
N GLU A 57 -7.86 -3.61 9.37
CA GLU A 57 -7.01 -3.90 10.52
C GLU A 57 -6.08 -5.07 10.24
N TYR A 58 -4.94 -5.09 10.93
CA TYR A 58 -3.89 -6.08 10.73
C TYR A 58 -4.41 -7.51 10.82
N ASP A 59 -5.24 -7.81 11.82
CA ASP A 59 -5.77 -9.16 12.08
C ASP A 59 -6.67 -9.68 10.95
N ASP A 60 -7.31 -8.78 10.18
CA ASP A 60 -8.17 -9.14 9.05
C ASP A 60 -7.39 -9.26 7.74
N VAL A 61 -6.35 -8.43 7.56
CA VAL A 61 -5.62 -8.31 6.30
C VAL A 61 -4.40 -9.23 6.24
N GLU A 62 -3.68 -9.42 7.34
CA GLU A 62 -2.45 -10.22 7.37
C GLU A 62 -2.67 -11.67 6.91
N PRO A 63 -3.73 -12.39 7.34
CA PRO A 63 -3.95 -13.76 6.89
C PRO A 63 -4.19 -13.85 5.38
N PHE A 64 -4.81 -12.81 4.79
CA PHE A 64 -5.00 -12.73 3.36
C PHE A 64 -3.66 -12.51 2.63
N ILE A 65 -2.85 -11.56 3.11
CA ILE A 65 -1.54 -11.25 2.52
C ILE A 65 -0.57 -12.43 2.64
N ASP A 66 -0.49 -13.08 3.80
CA ASP A 66 0.31 -14.28 4.02
C ASP A 66 -0.14 -15.42 3.10
N SER A 67 -1.45 -15.66 2.97
CA SER A 67 -1.98 -16.64 2.02
C SER A 67 -1.55 -16.34 0.57
N MET A 68 -1.47 -15.06 0.21
CA MET A 68 -1.06 -14.64 -1.12
C MET A 68 0.43 -14.80 -1.36
N GLU A 69 1.26 -14.48 -0.37
CA GLU A 69 2.71 -14.70 -0.40
C GLU A 69 3.02 -16.19 -0.55
N GLN A 70 2.39 -17.06 0.25
CA GLN A 70 2.60 -18.51 0.19
C GLN A 70 2.21 -19.10 -1.18
N LYS A 71 1.16 -18.59 -1.82
CA LYS A 71 0.69 -19.08 -3.13
C LYS A 71 1.56 -18.61 -4.30
N THR A 72 2.18 -17.44 -4.19
CA THR A 72 2.89 -16.79 -5.31
C THR A 72 4.40 -16.79 -5.16
N GLY A 73 4.91 -16.99 -3.94
CA GLY A 73 6.31 -16.80 -3.59
C GLY A 73 6.78 -15.34 -3.63
N VAL A 74 5.86 -14.39 -3.84
CA VAL A 74 6.17 -12.96 -3.84
C VAL A 74 6.18 -12.46 -2.39
N PRO A 75 7.24 -11.80 -1.92
CA PRO A 75 7.27 -11.23 -0.57
C PRO A 75 6.30 -10.05 -0.49
N LEU A 76 5.21 -10.24 0.24
CA LEU A 76 4.12 -9.28 0.42
C LEU A 76 3.92 -8.89 1.90
N VAL A 77 4.11 -9.82 2.84
CA VAL A 77 3.91 -9.57 4.28
C VAL A 77 4.82 -8.44 4.75
N SER A 78 6.10 -8.49 4.38
CA SER A 78 7.05 -7.42 4.70
C SER A 78 6.65 -6.07 4.10
N GLY A 79 6.14 -6.04 2.87
CA GLY A 79 5.65 -4.82 2.23
C GLY A 79 4.42 -4.24 2.93
N TYR A 80 3.49 -5.09 3.34
CA TYR A 80 2.30 -4.70 4.09
C TYR A 80 2.66 -4.13 5.47
N LEU A 81 3.57 -4.77 6.20
CA LEU A 81 4.05 -4.27 7.50
C LEU A 81 4.69 -2.89 7.41
N ASN A 82 5.51 -2.65 6.38
CA ASN A 82 6.08 -1.32 6.13
C ASN A 82 5.01 -0.27 5.83
N ALA A 83 3.97 -0.62 5.07
CA ALA A 83 2.86 0.29 4.80
C ALA A 83 2.06 0.63 6.08
N LEU A 84 1.86 -0.36 6.95
CA LEU A 84 1.19 -0.17 8.24
C LEU A 84 2.02 0.71 9.19
N GLU A 85 3.32 0.43 9.30
CA GLU A 85 4.25 1.23 10.12
C GLU A 85 4.32 2.68 9.62
N PHE A 86 4.41 2.89 8.31
CA PHE A 86 4.39 4.23 7.73
C PHE A 86 3.08 4.98 8.04
N ALA A 87 1.94 4.29 7.97
CA ALA A 87 0.65 4.87 8.33
C ALA A 87 0.58 5.24 9.82
N GLN A 88 1.07 4.38 10.71
CA GLN A 88 1.06 4.61 12.16
C GLN A 88 2.01 5.74 12.58
N ASN A 89 3.16 5.85 11.94
CA ASN A 89 4.13 6.94 12.21
C ASN A 89 3.66 8.31 11.72
N SER A 90 2.55 8.37 10.96
CA SER A 90 1.96 9.63 10.49
C SER A 90 1.05 10.32 11.51
N ASP A 91 0.70 9.61 12.60
CA ASP A 91 -0.21 10.12 13.62
C ASP A 91 0.55 11.07 14.57
N GLY A 92 0.59 12.35 14.18
CA GLY A 92 1.10 13.45 14.99
C GLY A 92 2.34 14.14 14.42
N ASP A 93 2.24 14.79 13.25
CA ASP A 93 3.13 15.83 12.69
C ASP A 93 4.67 15.62 12.72
N LEU A 94 5.15 14.46 13.19
CA LEU A 94 6.55 14.16 13.45
C LEU A 94 7.18 13.26 12.38
N MET A 95 6.47 13.03 11.28
CA MET A 95 7.02 12.23 10.18
C MET A 95 8.14 12.99 9.49
N ASP A 96 9.36 12.49 9.69
CA ASP A 96 10.55 13.08 9.12
C ASP A 96 10.70 12.68 7.64
N LEU A 97 11.46 13.48 6.90
CA LEU A 97 11.78 13.21 5.49
C LEU A 97 12.48 11.85 5.33
N ASP A 98 13.25 11.43 6.33
CA ASP A 98 13.98 10.16 6.32
C ASP A 98 13.02 8.96 6.31
N ASP A 99 11.90 9.04 7.05
CA ASP A 99 10.86 8.01 7.03
C ASP A 99 10.24 7.91 5.64
N VAL A 100 9.89 9.05 5.03
CA VAL A 100 9.32 9.06 3.68
C VAL A 100 10.26 8.41 2.68
N VAL A 101 11.55 8.79 2.70
CA VAL A 101 12.57 8.24 1.78
C VAL A 101 12.74 6.74 1.96
N PHE A 102 12.55 6.24 3.17
CA PHE A 102 12.60 4.81 3.47
C PHE A 102 11.35 4.06 3.00
N TYR A 103 10.15 4.53 3.37
CA TYR A 103 8.90 3.79 3.18
C TYR A 103 8.30 3.94 1.77
N GLU A 104 8.38 5.11 1.15
CA GLU A 104 7.79 5.39 -0.17
C GLU A 104 8.12 4.35 -1.26
N PRO A 105 9.39 4.01 -1.51
CA PRO A 105 9.72 3.05 -2.57
C PRO A 105 9.27 1.63 -2.22
N VAL A 106 9.26 1.28 -0.93
CA VAL A 106 8.82 -0.04 -0.44
C VAL A 106 7.32 -0.20 -0.67
N ILE A 107 6.52 0.81 -0.31
CA ILE A 107 5.06 0.78 -0.46
C ILE A 107 4.66 0.74 -1.93
N ARG A 108 5.30 1.53 -2.79
CA ARG A 108 5.05 1.46 -4.24
C ARG A 108 5.37 0.10 -4.82
N SER A 109 6.50 -0.49 -4.41
CA SER A 109 6.89 -1.82 -4.85
C SER A 109 5.89 -2.87 -4.39
N PHE A 110 5.42 -2.77 -3.14
CA PHE A 110 4.38 -3.64 -2.59
C PHE A 110 3.08 -3.55 -3.39
N ILE A 111 2.53 -2.35 -3.61
CA ILE A 111 1.30 -2.14 -4.39
C ILE A 111 1.44 -2.72 -5.80
N ALA A 112 2.56 -2.45 -6.47
CA ALA A 112 2.80 -2.94 -7.82
C ALA A 112 2.89 -4.48 -7.88
N ARG A 113 3.55 -5.09 -6.90
CA ARG A 113 3.65 -6.56 -6.78
C ARG A 113 2.31 -7.19 -6.49
N LEU A 114 1.56 -6.61 -5.55
CA LEU A 114 0.25 -7.10 -5.16
C LEU A 114 -0.73 -7.09 -6.33
N LEU A 115 -0.75 -6.02 -7.12
CA LEU A 115 -1.63 -5.89 -8.28
C LEU A 115 -1.23 -6.76 -9.48
N ALA A 116 0.00 -7.30 -9.50
CA ALA A 116 0.47 -8.19 -10.56
C ALA A 116 0.06 -9.66 -10.35
N ILE A 117 -0.65 -9.96 -9.26
CA ILE A 117 -1.03 -11.30 -8.80
C ILE A 117 -2.48 -11.63 -9.14
#